data_AF-A0A831R9M3-F1
#
_entry.id   AF-A0A831R9M3-F1
#
_cell.length_a   1.000
_cell.length_b   1.000
_cell.length_c   1.000
_cell.angle_alpha   90.00
_cell.angle_beta   90.00
_cell.angle_gamma   90.00
#
_symmetry.space_group_name_H-M   'P 1'
#
loop_
_entity.id
_entity.type
_entity.pdbx_description
1 polymer ?
#
loop_
_entity_poly.entity_id
_entity_poly.type
_entity_poly.pdbx_seq_one_letter_code
_entity_poly.pdbx_strand_id
1 'polypeptide(L)' 'VTAEDDVDGDITANIVAVSTVDTSTVGNYTVTYNVSDIVGNVAIEIVRTVNVVDL' A
#
# COMPACT_ATOMS: atom_id res chain seq x y z
N VAL A 1 -1.07 6.85 -0.04
CA VAL A 1 0.30 6.47 0.38
C VAL A 1 1.21 7.13 -0.62
N THR A 2 2.33 7.71 -0.19
CA THR A 2 3.33 8.35 -1.06
C THR A 2 4.67 7.65 -0.85
N ALA A 3 5.55 7.73 -1.83
CA ALA A 3 6.91 7.19 -1.76
C ALA A 3 7.87 8.17 -2.42
N GLU A 4 8.88 8.59 -1.66
CA GLU A 4 9.97 9.45 -2.11
C GLU A 4 11.27 8.66 -2.00
N ASP A 5 12.06 8.73 -3.04
CA ASP A 5 13.41 8.19 -3.12
C ASP A 5 14.42 9.34 -3.28
N ASP A 6 15.62 9.20 -2.73
CA ASP A 6 16.61 10.27 -2.74
C ASP A 6 17.30 10.45 -4.10
N VAL A 7 17.25 9.45 -4.97
CA VAL A 7 17.82 9.46 -6.33
C VAL A 7 16.75 9.59 -7.40
N ASP A 8 15.68 8.80 -7.29
CA ASP A 8 14.60 8.72 -8.28
C ASP A 8 13.47 9.75 -8.05
N GLY A 9 13.43 10.40 -6.87
CA GLY A 9 12.42 11.38 -6.50
C GLY A 9 11.07 10.75 -6.13
N ASP A 10 9.96 11.38 -6.54
CA ASP A 10 8.62 10.86 -6.28
C ASP A 10 8.36 9.60 -7.11
N ILE A 11 8.37 8.45 -6.45
CA ILE A 11 8.06 7.14 -7.03
C ILE A 11 6.69 6.62 -6.57
N THR A 12 5.79 7.49 -6.11
CA THR A 12 4.44 7.13 -5.65
C THR A 12 3.66 6.31 -6.68
N ALA A 13 3.88 6.55 -7.97
CA ALA A 13 3.24 5.79 -9.05
C ALA A 13 3.70 4.32 -9.14
N ASN A 14 4.86 3.99 -8.56
CA ASN A 14 5.43 2.65 -8.57
C ASN A 14 4.96 1.80 -7.38
N ILE A 15 4.19 2.37 -6.45
CA ILE A 15 3.66 1.64 -5.30
C ILE A 15 2.75 0.51 -5.79
N VAL A 16 3.07 -0.71 -5.37
CA VAL A 16 2.21 -1.88 -5.54
C VAL A 16 1.35 -2.04 -4.30
N ALA A 17 0.03 -2.10 -4.50
CA ALA A 17 -0.93 -2.35 -3.44
C ALA A 17 -1.55 -3.73 -3.59
N VAL A 18 -1.59 -4.50 -2.50
CA VAL A 18 -2.32 -5.76 -2.39
C VAL A 18 -3.44 -5.56 -1.40
N SER A 19 -4.68 -5.70 -1.86
CA SER A 19 -5.88 -5.51 -1.05
C SER A 19 -6.60 -6.83 -0.82
N THR A 20 -7.00 -7.07 0.44
CA THR A 20 -7.92 -8.14 0.82
C THR A 20 -9.33 -7.64 1.10
N VAL A 21 -9.58 -6.34 0.89
CA VAL A 21 -10.84 -5.69 1.26
C VAL A 21 -12.01 -6.27 0.47
N ASP A 22 -13.01 -6.77 1.18
CA ASP A 22 -14.33 -7.10 0.66
C ASP A 22 -15.33 -6.08 1.20
N THR A 23 -15.88 -5.24 0.32
CA THR A 23 -16.85 -4.20 0.72
C THR A 23 -18.26 -4.74 0.92
N SER A 24 -18.52 -6.02 0.61
CA SER A 24 -19.84 -6.65 0.78
C SER A 24 -20.01 -7.34 2.14
N THR A 25 -18.93 -7.48 2.90
CA THR A 25 -18.92 -8.18 4.18
C THR A 25 -18.34 -7.26 5.27
N VAL A 26 -19.06 -7.10 6.38
CA VAL A 26 -18.57 -6.37 7.55
C VAL A 26 -17.36 -7.11 8.15
N GLY A 27 -16.29 -6.37 8.44
CA GLY A 27 -15.07 -6.97 8.95
C GLY A 27 -13.86 -6.03 8.92
N ASN A 28 -12.74 -6.53 9.46
CA ASN A 28 -11.45 -5.86 9.38
C ASN A 28 -10.61 -6.51 8.28
N TYR A 29 -10.11 -5.69 7.38
CA TYR A 29 -9.33 -6.09 6.22
C TYR A 29 -8.00 -5.37 6.21
N THR A 30 -7.07 -5.85 5.41
CA THR A 30 -5.77 -5.20 5.25
C THR A 30 -5.52 -4.82 3.80
N VAL A 31 -4.83 -3.69 3.64
CA VAL A 31 -4.18 -3.29 2.39
C VAL A 31 -2.70 -3.13 2.68
N THR A 32 -1.90 -3.88 1.93
CA THR A 32 -0.45 -3.87 2.01
C THR A 32 0.11 -3.05 0.86
N TYR A 33 1.06 -2.16 1.16
CA TYR A 33 1.72 -1.29 0.20
C TYR A 33 3.22 -1.52 0.27
N ASN A 34 3.84 -1.72 -0.90
CA ASN A 34 5.28 -1.83 -1.03
C ASN A 34 5.73 -1.15 -2.34
N VAL A 35 7.00 -0.78 -2.42
CA VAL A 35 7.62 -0.16 -3.59
C VAL A 35 9.10 -0.48 -3.58
N SER A 36 9.67 -0.62 -4.77
CA SER A 36 11.11 -0.62 -4.97
C SER A 36 11.51 0.51 -5.90
N ASP A 37 12.71 1.06 -5.68
CA ASP A 37 13.33 2.01 -6.61
C ASP A 37 13.74 1.31 -7.93
N ILE A 38 14.29 2.07 -8.89
CA ILE A 38 14.64 1.52 -10.20
C ILE A 38 15.78 0.48 -10.15
N VAL A 39 16.61 0.51 -9.11
CA VAL A 39 17.73 -0.42 -8.92
C VAL A 39 17.39 -1.61 -8.03
N GLY A 40 16.17 -1.66 -7.49
CA GLY A 40 15.60 -2.78 -6.76
C GLY A 40 15.74 -2.69 -5.23
N ASN A 41 16.08 -1.53 -4.66
CA ASN A 41 16.00 -1.36 -3.21
C ASN A 41 14.54 -1.30 -2.79
N VAL A 42 14.15 -2.16 -1.86
CA VAL A 42 12.76 -2.31 -1.41
C VAL A 42 12.52 -1.48 -0.15
N ALA A 43 11.43 -0.72 -0.13
CA ALA A 43 11.01 0.01 1.06
C ALA A 43 10.49 -0.93 2.17
N ILE A 44 10.42 -0.43 3.40
CA ILE A 44 9.70 -1.14 4.46
C ILE A 44 8.21 -1.17 4.11
N GLU A 45 7.62 -2.35 4.15
CA GLU A 45 6.21 -2.56 3.84
C GLU A 45 5.29 -1.80 4.82
N ILE A 46 4.25 -1.16 4.28
CA ILE A 46 3.21 -0.49 5.06
C ILE A 46 1.92 -1.29 4.98
N VAL A 47 1.39 -1.68 6.13
CA VAL A 47 0.08 -2.33 6.24
C VAL A 47 -0.92 -1.35 6.83
N ARG A 48 -2.08 -1.21 6.18
CA ARG A 48 -3.22 -0.43 6.68
C ARG A 48 -4.41 -1.34 6.93
N THR A 49 -5.10 -1.12 8.04
CA THR A 49 -6.36 -1.78 8.34
C THR A 49 -7.53 -0.97 7.80
N VAL A 50 -8.47 -1.64 7.15
CA VAL A 50 -9.74 -1.09 6.68
C VAL A 50 -10.86 -1.78 7.45
N ASN A 51 -11.70 -1.00 8.13
CA ASN A 51 -12.86 -1.52 8.83
C ASN A 51 -14.09 -1.28 7.97
N VAL A 52 -14.70 -2.36 7.47
CA VAL A 52 -15.99 -2.31 6.78
C VAL A 52 -17.08 -2.44 7.84
N VAL A 53 -17.96 -1.45 7.90
CA VAL A 53 -19.07 -1.37 8.84
C VAL A 53 -20.38 -1.22 8.07
N ASP A 54 -21.48 -1.68 8.65
CA ASP A 54 -22.80 -1.37 8.13
C ASP A 54 -23.07 0.14 8.21
N LEU A 55 -23.93 0.62 7.30
CA LEU A 55 -24.33 2.03 7.19
C LEU A 55 -25.28 2.45 8.32
#